data_AF-A0A973FYB1-F1
#
_entry.id   AF-A0A973FYB1-F1
#
_cell.length_a   1.000
_cell.length_b   1.000
_cell.length_c   1.000
_cell.angle_alpha   90.00
_cell.angle_beta   90.00
_cell.angle_gamma   90.00
#
_symmetry.space_group_name_H-M   'P 1'
#
loop_
_entity.id
_entity.type
_entity.pdbx_description
1 polymer ?
#
loop_
_entity_poly.entity_id
_entity_poly.type
_entity_poly.pdbx_seq_one_letter_code
_entity_poly.pdbx_strand_id
1 'polypeptide(L)' 'VTAVSITFAIGKIMPDFPVQFSTGLVMASLVVSVITGIVSGLAPAVAASKLDPADSLRYE' A
#
# COMPACT_ATOMS: atom_id res chain seq x y z
N VAL A 1 5.49 -13.82 -1.32
CA VAL A 1 6.21 -14.94 -0.67
C VAL A 1 5.71 -15.16 0.76
N THR A 2 5.77 -14.14 1.63
CA THR A 2 5.35 -14.21 3.05
C THR A 2 3.94 -14.76 3.27
N ALA A 3 2.95 -14.25 2.52
CA ALA A 3 1.56 -14.73 2.60
C ALA A 3 1.42 -16.22 2.22
N VAL A 4 2.12 -16.66 1.17
CA VAL A 4 2.10 -18.07 0.72
C VAL A 4 2.75 -18.99 1.75
N SER A 5 3.89 -18.58 2.32
CA SER A 5 4.56 -19.35 3.38
C SER A 5 3.70 -19.45 4.65
N ILE A 6 2.98 -18.39 5.00
CA ILE A 6 2.06 -18.40 6.16
C ILE A 6 0.87 -19.33 5.90
N THR A 7 0.24 -19.24 4.72
CA THR A 7 -0.85 -20.15 4.36
C THR A 7 -0.41 -21.62 4.39
N PHE A 8 0.79 -21.92 3.91
CA PHE A 8 1.34 -23.28 3.94
C PHE A 8 1.64 -23.77 5.37
N ALA A 9 2.20 -22.90 6.23
CA ALA A 9 2.47 -23.23 7.63
C ALA A 9 1.18 -23.49 8.42
N ILE A 10 0.14 -22.66 8.22
CA ILE A 10 -1.15 -22.82 8.91
C ILE A 10 -1.83 -24.12 8.47
N GLY A 11 -1.81 -24.45 7.18
CA GLY A 11 -2.39 -25.71 6.69
C GLY A 11 -1.71 -26.97 7.24
N LYS A 12 -0.47 -26.86 7.73
CA LYS A 12 0.27 -27.95 8.39
C LYS A 12 0.01 -28.05 9.89
N ILE A 13 -0.22 -26.93 10.56
CA ILE A 13 -0.41 -26.87 12.02
C ILE A 13 -1.89 -27.03 12.40
N MET A 14 -2.81 -26.53 11.57
CA MET A 14 -4.26 -26.52 11.81
C MET A 14 -5.01 -26.95 10.54
N PRO A 15 -5.12 -28.26 10.26
CA PRO A 15 -5.68 -28.78 9.01
C PRO A 15 -7.19 -28.51 8.84
N ASP A 16 -7.94 -28.33 9.94
CA ASP A 16 -9.37 -28.01 9.89
C ASP A 16 -9.65 -26.52 9.66
N PHE A 17 -8.62 -25.66 9.68
CA PHE A 17 -8.79 -24.23 9.49
C PHE A 17 -8.82 -23.88 7.99
N PRO A 18 -9.93 -23.34 7.44
CA PRO A 18 -10.10 -23.16 6.01
C PRO A 18 -9.36 -21.91 5.49
N VAL A 19 -8.03 -21.97 5.43
CA VAL A 19 -7.22 -20.90 4.82
C VAL A 19 -7.32 -20.99 3.30
N GLN A 20 -7.82 -19.92 2.68
CA GLN A 20 -7.87 -19.82 1.21
C GLN A 20 -7.03 -18.66 0.74
N PHE A 21 -6.06 -18.94 -0.14
CA PHE A 21 -5.28 -17.90 -0.80
C PHE A 21 -6.07 -17.39 -2.01
N SER A 22 -6.62 -16.19 -1.91
CA SER A 22 -7.36 -15.55 -3.00
C SER A 22 -6.48 -14.55 -3.75
N THR A 23 -6.13 -14.90 -4.98
CA THR A 23 -5.39 -14.00 -5.89
C THR A 23 -6.16 -12.69 -6.14
N GLY A 24 -7.50 -12.75 -6.16
CA GLY A 24 -8.35 -11.56 -6.32
C GLY A 24 -8.19 -10.57 -5.17
N LEU A 25 -8.14 -11.05 -3.92
CA LEU A 25 -7.91 -10.19 -2.76
C LEU A 25 -6.50 -9.60 -2.75
N VAL A 26 -5.49 -10.36 -3.18
CA VAL A 26 -4.13 -9.85 -3.34
C VAL A 26 -4.10 -8.69 -4.34
N MET A 27 -4.68 -8.87 -5.53
CA MET A 27 -4.74 -7.81 -6.53
C MET A 27 -5.51 -6.58 -6.05
N ALA A 28 -6.66 -6.78 -5.38
CA ALA A 28 -7.42 -5.68 -4.80
C ALA A 28 -6.60 -4.91 -3.75
N SER A 29 -5.89 -5.61 -2.86
CA SER A 29 -5.05 -4.97 -1.85
C SER A 29 -3.91 -4.15 -2.45
N LEU A 30 -3.29 -4.63 -3.53
CA LEU A 30 -2.25 -3.90 -4.26
C LEU A 30 -2.80 -2.63 -4.89
N VAL A 31 -3.97 -2.71 -5.53
CA VAL A 31 -4.64 -1.54 -6.12
C VAL A 31 -4.94 -0.49 -5.05
N VAL A 32 -5.54 -0.91 -3.92
CA VAL A 32 -5.83 0.00 -2.80
C VAL A 32 -4.53 0.65 -2.28
N SER A 33 -3.47 -0.14 -2.05
CA SER A 33 -2.20 0.38 -1.56
C SER A 33 -1.58 1.42 -2.50
N VAL A 34 -1.63 1.17 -3.81
CA VAL A 34 -1.11 2.11 -4.82
C VAL A 34 -1.92 3.40 -4.82
N ILE A 35 -3.25 3.30 -4.81
CA ILE A 35 -4.13 4.48 -4.76
C ILE A 35 -3.86 5.29 -3.49
N THR A 36 -3.79 4.65 -2.32
CA THR A 36 -3.49 5.34 -1.07
C THR A 36 -2.13 6.04 -1.13
N GLY A 37 -1.11 5.37 -1.67
CA GLY A 37 0.22 5.96 -1.87
C GLY A 37 0.20 7.18 -2.80
N ILE A 38 -0.52 7.09 -3.93
CA ILE A 38 -0.67 8.20 -4.87
C ILE A 38 -1.40 9.37 -4.22
N VAL A 39 -2.53 9.13 -3.56
CA VAL A 39 -3.31 10.20 -2.92
C VAL A 39 -2.49 10.88 -1.84
N SER A 40 -1.82 10.11 -0.99
CA SER A 40 -0.99 10.65 0.09
C SER A 40 0.28 11.35 -0.40
N GLY A 41 0.85 10.96 -1.54
CA GLY A 41 2.08 11.55 -2.07
C GLY A 41 1.85 12.71 -3.02
N LEU A 42 0.84 12.61 -3.88
CA LEU A 42 0.57 13.60 -4.91
C LEU A 42 -0.19 14.81 -4.37
N ALA A 43 -1.13 14.62 -3.44
CA ALA A 43 -1.87 15.72 -2.83
C ALA A 43 -0.93 16.78 -2.18
N PRO A 44 0.04 16.41 -1.30
CA PRO A 44 0.97 17.39 -0.76
C PRO A 44 1.95 17.93 -1.81
N ALA A 45 2.39 17.12 -2.79
CA ALA A 45 3.30 17.57 -3.83
C ALA A 45 2.68 18.67 -4.72
N VAL A 46 1.39 18.54 -5.04
CA VAL A 46 0.63 19.56 -5.79
C VAL A 46 0.40 20.81 -4.94
N ALA A 47 0.25 20.69 -3.63
CA ALA A 47 0.17 21.85 -2.75
C ALA A 47 1.51 22.62 -2.72
N ALA A 48 2.64 21.91 -2.63
CA ALA A 48 3.97 22.50 -2.63
C ALA A 48 4.35 23.14 -3.98
N SER A 49 3.95 22.55 -5.10
CA SER A 49 4.29 23.07 -6.44
C SER A 49 3.61 24.40 -6.81
N LYS A 50 2.65 24.84 -6.00
CA LYS A 50 1.92 26.10 -6.18
C LYS A 50 2.45 27.24 -5.30
N LEU A 51 3.46 26.99 -4.47
CA LEU A 51 4.11 28.03 -3.68
C LEU A 51 4.90 28.96 -4.60
N ASP A 52 4.84 30.27 -4.34
CA ASP A 52 5.63 31.24 -5.09
C ASP A 52 7.13 30.96 -4.84
N PRO A 53 7.97 30.86 -5.88
CA PRO A 53 9.38 30.54 -5.73
C PRO A 53 10.15 31.51 -4.83
N ALA A 54 9.74 32.78 -4.79
CA ALA A 54 10.36 33.78 -3.93
C ALA A 54 10.00 33.55 -2.46
N ASP A 55 8.80 33.10 -2.16
CA ASP A 55 8.40 32.71 -0.80
C ASP A 55 9.04 31.37 -0.40
N SER A 56 9.15 30.39 -1.29
CA SER A 56 9.80 29.11 -0.97
C SER A 56 11.29 29.23 -0.66
N LEU A 57 11.98 30.22 -1.26
CA LEU A 57 13.39 30.53 -1.00
C LEU A 57 13.58 31.50 0.17
N ARG A 58 12.53 32.21 0.61
CA ARG A 58 12.58 33.10 1.79
C ARG A 58 12.38 32.38 3.11
N TYR A 59 11.81 31.17 3.09
CA TYR A 59 11.58 30.33 4.28
C TYR A 59 12.62 29.20 4.44
N GLU A 60 13.77 29.29 3.77
CA GLU A 60 14.95 28.49 4.12
C GLU A 60 15.58 28.94 5.44
#